data_AF-A0A2V1CHW7-F1
#
_entry.id   AF-A0A2V1CHW7-F1
#
_cell.length_a   1.000
_cell.length_b   1.000
_cell.length_c   1.000
_cell.angle_alpha   90.00
_cell.angle_beta   90.00
_cell.angle_gamma   90.00
#
_symmetry.space_group_name_H-M   'P 1'
#
loop_
_entity.id
_entity.type
_entity.pdbx_description
1 polymer ?
#
loop_
_entity_poly.entity_id
_entity_poly.type
_entity_poly.pdbx_seq_one_letter_code
_entity_poly.pdbx_strand_id
1 'polypeptide(L)'
;MGPRGEPTPPSSLHPDRHSPTNIPNYAPPATPPQNHGEDLASDQILCMYIPNCDTGSQLRKAISHIFGRNKMCTRLIPARVWVHYCRKHYQRSRYRNPKEYAKLQCDLVQTQIRRVHEWSLENSSRGLPGVVQDWGLAVRKREQKRLDEMNGSKKRNIAAFENSDDEDGTDLNGRGSNILPATAVPDWLLERCGKGYSTQEILQIFNQLHTQILDDTMPCFPDIEILPNIVVDSDDPKSPKGYTKRTVVGGGHKRAQSLGIAAMRSDSQSHNRR
;
A
#
# COMPACT_ATOMS: atom_id res chain seq x y z
N MET A 1 -50.59 32.38 0.32
CA MET A 1 -49.72 32.86 1.41
C MET A 1 -48.46 32.00 1.41
N GLY A 2 -47.40 32.43 0.71
CA GLY A 2 -46.13 31.69 0.61
C GLY A 2 -45.14 32.12 1.70
N PRO A 3 -44.17 31.27 2.09
CA PRO A 3 -43.20 31.62 3.12
C PRO A 3 -42.10 32.53 2.55
N ARG A 4 -41.73 33.52 3.37
CA ARG A 4 -40.78 34.61 3.11
C ARG A 4 -39.34 34.12 3.10
N GLY A 5 -38.53 34.70 2.21
CA GLY A 5 -37.09 34.45 2.09
C GLY A 5 -36.28 34.96 3.28
N GLU A 6 -35.23 34.21 3.60
CA GLU A 6 -34.28 34.44 4.69
C GLU A 6 -33.14 35.38 4.24
N PRO A 7 -32.74 36.39 5.04
CA PRO A 7 -31.73 37.36 4.62
C PRO A 7 -30.29 36.84 4.79
N THR A 8 -29.45 37.17 3.80
CA THR A 8 -28.01 36.85 3.73
C THR A 8 -27.21 37.66 4.78
N PRO A 9 -26.20 37.08 5.46
CA PRO A 9 -25.37 37.83 6.41
C PRO A 9 -24.36 38.76 5.69
N PRO A 10 -23.98 39.90 6.30
CA PRO A 10 -23.13 40.92 5.67
C PRO A 10 -21.64 40.55 5.66
N SER A 11 -20.91 41.09 4.67
CA SER A 11 -19.46 40.96 4.51
C SER A 11 -18.69 41.69 5.61
N SER A 12 -17.76 40.97 6.26
CA SER A 12 -16.81 41.53 7.23
C SER A 12 -15.69 42.29 6.53
N LEU A 13 -15.87 43.60 6.34
CA LEU A 13 -14.79 44.54 6.03
C LEU A 13 -14.10 44.92 7.35
N HIS A 14 -12.84 44.51 7.53
CA HIS A 14 -12.02 44.92 8.68
C HIS A 14 -11.18 46.15 8.29
N PRO A 15 -11.32 47.31 8.96
CA PRO A 15 -10.57 48.50 8.62
C PRO A 15 -9.34 48.61 9.54
N ASP A 16 -8.26 47.94 9.19
CA ASP A 16 -6.93 48.25 9.75
C ASP A 16 -5.86 48.00 8.68
N ARG A 17 -5.70 49.00 7.82
CA ARG A 17 -4.50 49.20 7.01
C ARG A 17 -3.43 49.75 7.95
N HIS A 18 -2.31 49.03 8.10
CA HIS A 18 -0.93 49.50 7.94
C HIS A 18 0.00 48.35 8.35
N SER A 19 0.51 47.59 7.37
CA SER A 19 1.63 46.66 7.58
C SER A 19 2.72 46.99 6.57
N PRO A 20 3.98 47.12 7.01
CA PRO A 20 5.07 47.60 6.19
C PRO A 20 5.42 46.61 5.08
N THR A 21 5.48 47.13 3.86
CA THR A 21 5.87 46.44 2.63
C THR A 21 7.38 46.17 2.66
N ASN A 22 7.80 45.03 3.20
CA ASN A 22 9.11 44.47 2.90
C ASN A 22 9.04 42.95 2.94
N ILE A 23 8.79 42.34 1.76
CA ILE A 23 8.75 40.90 1.58
C ILE A 23 10.15 40.46 1.15
N PRO A 24 10.89 39.68 1.94
CA PRO A 24 12.10 39.01 1.48
C PRO A 24 11.71 37.99 0.40
N ASN A 25 12.41 38.02 -0.73
CA ASN A 25 12.22 37.16 -1.89
C ASN A 25 12.34 35.67 -1.51
N TYR A 26 11.24 35.04 -1.11
CA TYR A 26 11.18 33.59 -0.89
C TYR A 26 10.93 32.89 -2.22
N ALA A 27 12.00 32.40 -2.85
CA ALA A 27 11.89 31.50 -3.99
C ALA A 27 11.37 30.14 -3.52
N PRO A 28 10.20 29.66 -4.00
CA PRO A 28 9.78 28.30 -3.71
C PRO A 28 10.78 27.30 -4.32
N PRO A 29 11.13 26.20 -3.63
CA PRO A 29 12.04 25.20 -4.19
C PRO A 29 11.45 24.65 -5.49
N ALA A 30 12.31 24.58 -6.51
CA ALA A 30 11.99 24.22 -7.88
C ALA A 30 11.02 23.03 -7.96
N THR A 31 9.83 23.29 -8.50
CA THR A 31 8.97 22.23 -9.00
C THR A 31 9.76 21.50 -10.09
N PRO A 32 9.85 20.15 -10.10
CA PRO A 32 10.59 19.45 -11.14
C PRO A 32 10.01 19.83 -12.51
N PRO A 33 10.87 20.04 -13.53
CA PRO A 33 10.45 20.63 -14.79
C PRO A 33 9.36 19.79 -15.45
N GLN A 34 8.27 20.46 -15.83
CA GLN A 34 7.31 19.90 -16.77
C GLN A 34 8.02 19.81 -18.12
N ASN A 35 8.46 18.61 -18.47
CA ASN A 35 9.00 18.31 -19.79
C ASN A 35 7.87 18.48 -20.81
N HIS A 36 7.73 19.69 -21.37
CA HIS A 36 7.05 19.91 -22.64
C HIS A 36 8.15 19.97 -23.70
N GLY A 37 8.36 18.84 -24.37
CA GLY A 37 9.35 18.67 -25.43
C GLY A 37 8.99 17.49 -26.30
N GLU A 38 8.41 17.82 -27.46
CA GLU A 38 8.48 17.16 -28.77
C GLU A 38 7.77 15.81 -29.00
N ASP A 39 7.06 15.75 -30.14
CA ASP A 39 6.14 14.71 -30.58
C ASP A 39 6.78 13.32 -30.75
N LEU A 40 6.32 12.38 -29.93
CA LEU A 40 6.15 10.97 -30.28
C LEU A 40 4.75 10.54 -29.82
N ALA A 41 3.77 10.64 -30.72
CA ALA A 41 2.35 10.43 -30.46
C ALA A 41 1.93 8.98 -30.09
N SER A 42 2.80 8.16 -29.48
CA SER A 42 2.54 6.74 -29.19
C SER A 42 2.80 6.27 -27.75
N ASP A 43 3.10 7.17 -26.79
CA ASP A 43 3.22 6.78 -25.37
C ASP A 43 2.56 7.79 -24.41
N GLN A 44 1.59 8.57 -24.91
CA GLN A 44 0.86 9.51 -24.06
C GLN A 44 -0.03 8.73 -23.09
N ILE A 45 0.40 8.67 -21.83
CA ILE A 45 -0.37 8.05 -20.76
C ILE A 45 -1.57 8.95 -20.45
N LEU A 46 -2.77 8.39 -20.46
CA LEU A 46 -4.00 9.11 -20.18
C LEU A 46 -4.70 8.58 -18.92
N CYS A 47 -5.59 9.40 -18.35
CA CYS A 47 -6.44 8.97 -17.26
C CYS A 47 -7.55 8.05 -17.80
N MET A 48 -7.60 6.82 -17.31
CA MET A 48 -8.53 5.77 -17.73
C MET A 48 -9.85 5.75 -16.95
N TYR A 49 -10.12 6.75 -16.10
CA TYR A 49 -11.36 6.79 -15.31
C TYR A 49 -12.58 7.15 -16.17
N ILE A 50 -12.42 8.11 -17.08
CA ILE A 50 -13.42 8.51 -18.07
C ILE A 50 -12.70 8.79 -19.40
N PRO A 51 -13.37 8.59 -20.55
CA PRO A 51 -12.84 9.00 -21.85
C PRO A 51 -12.50 10.50 -21.84
N ASN A 52 -11.41 10.88 -22.51
CA ASN A 52 -11.01 12.28 -22.70
C ASN A 52 -10.95 13.13 -21.42
N CYS A 53 -10.45 12.55 -20.32
CA CYS A 53 -10.27 13.26 -19.06
C CYS A 53 -9.43 14.54 -19.23
N ASP A 54 -10.08 15.69 -19.02
CA ASP A 54 -9.55 17.04 -19.21
C ASP A 54 -9.00 17.69 -17.93
N THR A 55 -8.99 16.96 -16.82
CA THR A 55 -8.74 17.53 -15.48
C THR A 55 -7.32 18.11 -15.31
N GLY A 56 -6.39 17.86 -16.25
CA GLY A 56 -5.02 18.37 -16.25
C GLY A 56 -4.16 17.96 -15.05
N SER A 57 -4.65 17.04 -14.21
CA SER A 57 -4.01 16.66 -12.95
C SER A 57 -3.01 15.51 -13.15
N GLN A 58 -1.93 15.52 -12.39
CA GLN A 58 -0.87 14.49 -12.43
C GLN A 58 -1.44 13.06 -12.38
N LEU A 59 -0.90 12.19 -13.24
CA LEU A 59 -1.31 10.79 -13.35
C LEU A 59 -0.69 9.92 -12.26
N ARG A 60 -1.41 8.86 -11.89
CA ARG A 60 -1.00 7.87 -10.90
C ARG A 60 -1.32 6.46 -11.36
N LYS A 61 -0.40 5.53 -11.12
CA LYS A 61 -0.64 4.09 -11.26
C LYS A 61 -1.65 3.63 -10.19
N ALA A 62 -2.92 3.51 -10.56
CA ALA A 62 -4.05 3.46 -9.62
C ALA A 62 -3.93 2.32 -8.60
N ILE A 63 -3.54 1.13 -9.06
CA ILE A 63 -3.51 -0.12 -8.28
C ILE A 63 -2.13 -0.76 -8.16
N SER A 64 -1.06 -0.03 -8.54
CA SER A 64 0.32 -0.57 -8.54
C SER A 64 0.79 -1.14 -7.19
N HIS A 65 0.20 -0.68 -6.08
CA HIS A 65 0.52 -1.16 -4.74
C HIS A 65 0.12 -2.62 -4.49
N ILE A 66 -0.91 -3.13 -5.19
CA ILE A 66 -1.31 -4.55 -5.16
C ILE A 66 -0.29 -5.39 -5.92
N PHE A 67 0.26 -4.83 -7.00
CA PHE A 67 1.29 -5.45 -7.83
C PHE A 67 2.72 -5.24 -7.27
N GLY A 68 2.85 -4.99 -5.96
CA GLY A 68 4.15 -4.76 -5.33
C GLY A 68 4.96 -3.64 -6.00
N ARG A 69 4.41 -2.42 -6.15
CA ARG A 69 5.02 -1.24 -6.83
C ARG A 69 6.56 -1.07 -6.73
N ASN A 70 7.16 -1.43 -5.61
CA ASN A 70 8.60 -1.24 -5.35
C ASN A 70 9.45 -2.49 -5.64
N LYS A 71 8.84 -3.57 -6.12
CA LYS A 71 9.53 -4.83 -6.46
C LYS A 71 10.14 -4.74 -7.86
N MET A 72 11.29 -5.39 -8.04
CA MET A 72 12.01 -5.35 -9.31
C MET A 72 11.18 -5.88 -10.48
N CYS A 73 10.45 -6.98 -10.28
CA CYS A 73 9.61 -7.57 -11.32
C CYS A 73 8.62 -6.56 -11.92
N THR A 74 8.01 -5.68 -11.12
CA THR A 74 7.01 -4.74 -11.61
C THR A 74 7.58 -3.40 -12.09
N ARG A 75 8.88 -3.17 -11.90
CA ARG A 75 9.59 -2.05 -12.53
C ARG A 75 9.80 -2.25 -14.02
N LEU A 76 9.82 -3.50 -14.48
CA LEU A 76 9.99 -3.87 -15.90
C LEU A 76 8.76 -3.53 -16.74
N ILE A 77 7.59 -3.39 -16.11
CA ILE A 77 6.33 -3.12 -16.81
C ILE A 77 6.30 -1.65 -17.27
N PRO A 78 6.24 -1.39 -18.60
CA PRO A 78 6.22 -0.04 -19.15
C PRO A 78 5.05 0.79 -18.62
N ALA A 79 5.23 2.11 -18.59
CA ALA A 79 4.25 3.00 -18.01
C ALA A 79 2.88 2.88 -18.71
N ARG A 80 2.81 2.84 -20.05
CA ARG A 80 1.54 2.63 -20.80
C ARG A 80 0.74 1.39 -20.41
N VAL A 81 1.37 0.34 -19.90
CA VAL A 81 0.69 -0.91 -19.53
C VAL A 81 -0.09 -0.74 -18.21
N TRP A 82 0.36 0.17 -17.34
CA TRP A 82 -0.31 0.43 -16.07
C TRP A 82 -1.64 1.14 -16.26
N VAL A 83 -2.62 0.78 -15.44
CA VAL A 83 -3.86 1.55 -15.31
C VAL A 83 -3.57 2.85 -14.58
N HIS A 84 -3.83 3.96 -15.28
CA HIS A 84 -3.55 5.30 -14.80
C HIS A 84 -4.83 6.07 -14.53
N TYR A 85 -4.95 6.64 -13.32
CA TYR A 85 -5.95 7.66 -13.00
C TYR A 85 -5.26 8.98 -12.70
N CYS A 86 -5.87 10.10 -13.08
CA CYS A 86 -5.41 11.41 -12.62
C CYS A 86 -5.61 11.52 -11.10
N ARG A 87 -4.83 12.41 -10.45
CA ARG A 87 -4.89 12.59 -8.99
C ARG A 87 -6.31 12.83 -8.48
N LYS A 88 -7.09 13.67 -9.16
CA LYS A 88 -8.46 13.98 -8.74
C LYS A 88 -9.38 12.76 -8.86
N HIS A 89 -9.37 12.04 -9.98
CA HIS A 89 -10.20 10.84 -10.15
C HIS A 89 -9.81 9.75 -9.15
N TYR A 90 -8.51 9.52 -8.94
CA TYR A 90 -8.05 8.58 -7.93
C TYR A 90 -8.60 8.91 -6.52
N GLN A 91 -8.54 10.19 -6.12
CA GLN A 91 -9.08 10.62 -4.84
C GLN A 91 -10.60 10.45 -4.76
N ARG A 92 -11.32 10.84 -5.83
CA ARG A 92 -12.78 10.72 -5.89
C ARG A 92 -13.22 9.25 -5.77
N SER A 93 -12.63 8.36 -6.56
CA SER A 93 -12.99 6.94 -6.56
C SER A 93 -12.67 6.29 -5.22
N ARG A 94 -11.51 6.59 -4.62
CA ARG A 94 -11.05 5.89 -3.41
C ARG A 94 -11.72 6.35 -2.12
N TYR A 95 -11.94 7.66 -1.95
CA TYR A 95 -12.29 8.22 -0.64
C TYR A 95 -13.76 8.62 -0.50
N ARG A 96 -14.53 8.71 -1.60
CA ARG A 96 -15.96 9.10 -1.52
C ARG A 96 -16.85 7.95 -1.06
N ASN A 97 -16.63 6.75 -1.58
CA ASN A 97 -17.41 5.58 -1.22
C ASN A 97 -16.49 4.34 -1.14
N PRO A 98 -16.00 3.98 0.05
CA PRO A 98 -15.07 2.87 0.21
C PRO A 98 -15.62 1.51 -0.22
N LYS A 99 -16.94 1.27 -0.07
CA LYS A 99 -17.57 0.01 -0.48
C LYS A 99 -17.57 -0.13 -2.01
N GLU A 100 -18.01 0.91 -2.71
CA GLU A 100 -17.99 0.93 -4.18
C GLU A 100 -16.56 0.92 -4.72
N TYR A 101 -15.61 1.51 -3.99
CA TYR A 101 -14.21 1.42 -4.35
C TYR A 101 -13.66 -0.01 -4.28
N ALA A 102 -14.11 -0.87 -3.36
CA ALA A 102 -13.66 -2.26 -3.29
C ALA A 102 -14.03 -3.03 -4.57
N LYS A 103 -15.26 -2.81 -5.08
CA LYS A 103 -15.73 -3.35 -6.37
C LYS A 103 -14.86 -2.86 -7.52
N LEU A 104 -14.71 -1.53 -7.63
CA LEU A 104 -13.85 -0.91 -8.64
C LEU A 104 -12.39 -1.38 -8.54
N GLN A 105 -11.87 -1.62 -7.34
CA GLN A 105 -10.51 -2.08 -7.12
C GLN A 105 -10.30 -3.49 -7.70
N CYS A 106 -11.28 -4.39 -7.57
CA CYS A 106 -11.24 -5.70 -8.24
C CYS A 106 -11.26 -5.59 -9.77
N ASP A 107 -12.11 -4.73 -10.32
CA ASP A 107 -12.14 -4.48 -11.78
C ASP A 107 -10.81 -3.94 -12.29
N LEU A 108 -10.21 -3.01 -11.55
CA LEU A 108 -8.91 -2.44 -11.86
C LEU A 108 -7.80 -3.49 -11.81
N VAL A 109 -7.84 -4.42 -10.85
CA VAL A 109 -6.89 -5.53 -10.76
C VAL A 109 -7.01 -6.46 -11.97
N GLN A 110 -8.22 -6.92 -12.29
CA GLN A 110 -8.46 -7.78 -13.46
C GLN A 110 -8.06 -7.10 -14.76
N THR A 111 -8.37 -5.81 -14.91
CA THR A 111 -7.94 -5.00 -16.05
C THR A 111 -6.41 -4.92 -16.13
N GLN A 112 -5.73 -4.70 -15.00
CA GLN A 112 -4.27 -4.65 -14.98
C GLN A 112 -3.63 -5.99 -15.35
N ILE A 113 -4.18 -7.11 -14.87
CA ILE A 113 -3.71 -8.47 -15.22
C ILE A 113 -3.81 -8.68 -16.73
N ARG A 114 -4.97 -8.36 -17.33
CA ARG A 114 -5.17 -8.46 -18.79
C ARG A 114 -4.19 -7.60 -19.58
N ARG A 115 -3.99 -6.34 -19.19
CA ARG A 115 -3.03 -5.44 -19.86
C ARG A 115 -1.60 -5.96 -19.80
N VAL A 116 -1.18 -6.49 -18.65
CA VAL A 116 0.16 -7.06 -18.49
C VAL A 116 0.30 -8.34 -19.34
N HIS A 117 -0.75 -9.15 -19.41
CA HIS A 117 -0.77 -10.34 -20.24
C HIS A 117 -0.72 -10.01 -21.74
N GLU A 118 -1.53 -9.07 -22.22
CA GLU A 118 -1.53 -8.60 -23.61
C GLU A 118 -0.14 -8.06 -24.00
N TRP A 119 0.44 -7.21 -23.16
CA TRP A 119 1.81 -6.70 -23.35
C TRP A 119 2.84 -7.84 -23.40
N SER A 120 2.71 -8.84 -22.52
CA SER A 120 3.57 -10.02 -22.52
C SER A 120 3.44 -10.86 -23.79
N LEU A 121 2.21 -11.05 -24.30
CA LEU A 121 1.96 -11.78 -25.55
C LEU A 121 2.54 -11.03 -26.75
N GLU A 122 2.38 -9.70 -26.79
CA GLU A 122 2.99 -8.87 -27.82
C GLU A 122 4.51 -9.03 -27.82
N ASN A 123 5.15 -8.93 -26.64
CA ASN A 123 6.59 -9.14 -26.52
C ASN A 123 7.01 -10.53 -26.97
N SER A 124 6.29 -11.57 -26.53
CA SER A 124 6.57 -12.96 -26.89
C SER A 124 6.47 -13.17 -28.41
N SER A 125 5.44 -12.63 -29.06
CA SER A 125 5.26 -12.72 -30.51
C SER A 125 6.36 -12.01 -31.31
N ARG A 126 6.97 -10.98 -30.71
CA ARG A 126 8.03 -10.15 -31.32
C ARG A 126 9.44 -10.59 -30.90
N GLY A 127 9.57 -11.62 -30.07
CA GLY A 127 10.85 -12.04 -29.49
C GLY A 127 11.50 -10.99 -28.58
N LEU A 128 10.70 -10.11 -27.98
CA LEU A 128 11.17 -9.06 -27.07
C LEU A 128 11.18 -9.57 -25.61
N PRO A 129 12.09 -9.05 -24.76
CA PRO A 129 12.06 -9.34 -23.33
C PRO A 129 10.80 -8.77 -22.67
N GLY A 130 10.47 -9.26 -21.47
CA GLY A 130 9.28 -8.82 -20.73
C GLY A 130 8.10 -9.76 -20.91
N VAL A 131 8.36 -11.07 -20.91
CA VAL A 131 7.32 -12.10 -21.05
C VAL A 131 6.99 -12.66 -19.66
N VAL A 132 5.72 -12.61 -19.29
CA VAL A 132 5.18 -13.21 -18.06
C VAL A 132 5.13 -14.73 -18.22
N GLN A 133 5.81 -15.44 -17.33
CA GLN A 133 5.77 -16.90 -17.24
C GLN A 133 4.62 -17.38 -16.35
N ASP A 134 4.52 -16.77 -15.17
CA ASP A 134 3.55 -17.14 -14.15
C ASP A 134 3.26 -15.96 -13.20
N TRP A 135 2.30 -16.16 -12.31
CA TRP A 135 1.88 -15.21 -11.30
C TRP A 135 2.04 -15.80 -9.89
N GLY A 136 2.51 -14.96 -8.98
CA GLY A 136 2.51 -15.21 -7.54
C GLY A 136 1.37 -14.47 -6.85
N LEU A 137 0.72 -15.13 -5.90
CA LEU A 137 -0.27 -14.58 -4.98
C LEU A 137 0.26 -14.73 -3.56
N ALA A 138 0.35 -13.63 -2.81
CA ALA A 138 0.89 -13.65 -1.46
C ALA A 138 0.08 -12.75 -0.52
N VAL A 139 0.08 -13.09 0.76
CA VAL A 139 -0.40 -12.20 1.81
C VAL A 139 0.55 -11.01 1.93
N ARG A 140 -0.02 -9.82 2.09
CA ARG A 140 0.75 -8.60 2.25
C ARG A 140 1.47 -8.60 3.60
N LYS A 141 2.68 -8.04 3.66
CA LYS A 141 3.53 -8.08 4.87
C LYS A 141 2.82 -7.64 6.17
N ARG A 142 1.91 -6.67 6.08
CA ARG A 142 1.13 -6.19 7.23
C ARG A 142 0.20 -7.28 7.76
N GLU A 143 -0.50 -7.97 6.88
CA GLU A 143 -1.41 -9.03 7.25
C GLU A 143 -0.66 -10.29 7.70
N GLN A 144 0.47 -10.61 7.06
CA GLN A 144 1.34 -11.70 7.51
C GLN A 144 1.77 -11.51 8.96
N LYS A 145 2.20 -10.29 9.32
CA LYS A 145 2.56 -9.96 10.71
C LYS A 145 1.40 -10.18 11.68
N ARG A 146 0.17 -9.80 11.30
CA ARG A 146 -1.03 -9.99 12.13
C ARG A 146 -1.31 -11.49 12.36
N LEU A 147 -1.21 -12.30 11.30
CA LEU A 147 -1.39 -13.75 11.37
C LEU A 147 -0.31 -14.40 12.27
N ASP A 148 0.95 -13.99 12.13
CA ASP A 148 2.06 -14.51 12.93
C ASP A 148 1.87 -14.18 14.44
N GLU A 149 1.44 -12.96 14.77
CA GLU A 149 1.15 -12.53 16.15
C GLU A 149 -0.04 -13.29 16.77
N MET A 150 -1.08 -13.56 15.97
CA MET A 150 -2.25 -14.33 16.38
C MET A 150 -1.90 -15.80 16.63
N ASN A 151 -1.09 -16.40 15.75
CA ASN A 151 -0.63 -17.78 15.89
C ASN A 151 0.36 -17.94 17.05
N GLY A 152 1.27 -16.98 17.25
CA GLY A 152 2.19 -16.97 18.38
C GLY A 152 1.49 -16.81 19.73
N SER A 153 0.40 -16.04 19.79
CA SER A 153 -0.40 -15.90 21.01
C SER A 153 -1.22 -17.15 21.32
N LYS A 154 -1.79 -17.82 20.29
CA LYS A 154 -2.44 -19.13 20.46
C LYS A 154 -1.46 -20.18 21.00
N LYS A 155 -0.23 -20.22 20.47
CA LYS A 155 0.81 -21.16 20.92
C LYS A 155 1.22 -20.94 22.38
N ARG A 156 1.33 -19.67 22.82
CA ARG A 156 1.64 -19.34 24.23
C ARG A 156 0.50 -19.72 25.18
N ASN A 157 -0.76 -19.53 24.78
CA ASN A 157 -1.90 -19.94 25.61
C ASN A 157 -2.00 -21.46 25.75
N ILE A 158 -1.72 -22.23 24.69
CA ILE A 158 -1.70 -23.69 24.74
C ILE A 158 -0.57 -24.19 25.67
N ALA A 159 0.63 -23.63 25.56
CA ALA A 159 1.77 -24.01 26.41
C ALA A 159 1.60 -23.62 27.90
N ALA A 160 0.78 -22.61 28.19
CA ALA A 160 0.42 -22.24 29.57
C ALA A 160 -0.65 -23.18 30.17
N PHE A 161 -1.56 -23.70 29.33
CA PHE A 161 -2.56 -24.68 29.76
C PHE A 161 -1.95 -26.08 30.00
N GLU A 162 -0.89 -26.43 29.26
CA GLU A 162 -0.18 -27.72 29.43
C GLU A 162 0.71 -27.79 30.69
N ASN A 163 0.91 -26.66 31.39
CA ASN A 163 1.73 -26.56 32.61
C ASN A 163 0.94 -26.12 33.86
N SER A 164 -0.38 -26.06 33.80
CA SER A 164 -1.22 -25.59 34.91
C SER A 164 -2.15 -26.72 35.36
N ASP A 165 -1.76 -27.40 36.43
CA ASP A 165 -2.46 -28.52 37.06
C ASP A 165 -3.29 -28.06 38.28
N ASP A 166 -3.83 -26.83 38.25
CA ASP A 166 -4.55 -26.24 39.38
C ASP A 166 -5.87 -25.61 38.94
N GLU A 167 -6.97 -26.13 39.51
CA GLU A 167 -8.31 -25.52 39.52
C GLU A 167 -8.28 -24.18 40.27
N ASP A 168 -8.46 -23.06 39.56
CA ASP A 168 -9.24 -21.95 40.11
C ASP A 168 -9.83 -21.08 38.99
N GLY A 169 -11.15 -20.91 39.05
CA GLY A 169 -11.91 -20.11 38.12
C GLY A 169 -11.96 -18.66 38.54
N THR A 170 -11.20 -17.79 37.90
CA THR A 170 -11.47 -16.34 37.92
C THR A 170 -11.17 -15.67 36.57
N ASP A 171 -12.25 -15.10 36.01
CA ASP A 171 -12.31 -13.92 35.14
C ASP A 171 -11.48 -13.85 33.85
N LEU A 172 -11.93 -14.63 32.86
CA LEU A 172 -11.61 -14.45 31.44
C LEU A 172 -12.28 -13.21 30.81
N ASN A 173 -12.08 -12.02 31.39
CA ASN A 173 -12.61 -10.77 30.83
C ASN A 173 -11.53 -9.79 30.35
N GLY A 174 -10.39 -10.32 29.91
CA GLY A 174 -9.40 -9.61 29.08
C GLY A 174 -9.60 -9.83 27.58
N ARG A 175 -10.85 -10.02 27.10
CA ARG A 175 -11.17 -10.17 25.67
C ARG A 175 -10.99 -8.81 24.97
N GLY A 176 -9.74 -8.46 24.68
CA GLY A 176 -9.44 -7.52 23.61
C GLY A 176 -10.20 -8.01 22.37
N SER A 177 -11.19 -7.23 21.96
CA SER A 177 -12.10 -7.61 20.88
C SER A 177 -11.28 -8.00 19.65
N ASN A 178 -11.23 -9.31 19.33
CA ASN A 178 -10.60 -9.88 18.14
C ASN A 178 -11.44 -9.55 16.91
N ILE A 179 -11.79 -8.28 16.73
CA ILE A 179 -12.46 -7.79 15.52
C ILE A 179 -11.42 -7.89 14.41
N LEU A 180 -11.63 -8.83 13.50
CA LEU A 180 -10.81 -8.96 12.31
C LEU A 180 -10.87 -7.65 11.52
N PRO A 181 -9.74 -7.13 11.03
CA PRO A 181 -9.75 -5.99 10.13
C PRO A 181 -10.62 -6.28 8.91
N ALA A 182 -11.31 -5.27 8.38
CA ALA A 182 -12.10 -5.42 7.16
C ALA A 182 -11.26 -5.87 5.94
N THR A 183 -9.93 -5.66 5.98
CA THR A 183 -8.97 -6.10 4.95
C THR A 183 -8.31 -7.45 5.26
N ALA A 184 -8.77 -8.18 6.28
CA ALA A 184 -8.25 -9.50 6.60
C ALA A 184 -8.42 -10.44 5.39
N VAL A 185 -7.42 -11.30 5.18
CA VAL A 185 -7.45 -12.26 4.06
C VAL A 185 -8.29 -13.47 4.49
N PRO A 186 -9.33 -13.86 3.74
CA PRO A 186 -10.17 -15.00 4.10
C PRO A 186 -9.43 -16.33 3.92
N ASP A 187 -9.82 -17.36 4.68
CA ASP A 187 -9.12 -18.65 4.72
C ASP A 187 -8.98 -19.31 3.35
N TRP A 188 -10.04 -19.30 2.54
CA TRP A 188 -10.00 -19.85 1.17
C TRP A 188 -8.93 -19.19 0.29
N LEU A 189 -8.64 -17.90 0.53
CA LEU A 189 -7.64 -17.15 -0.23
C LEU A 189 -6.23 -17.36 0.35
N LEU A 190 -6.11 -17.61 1.65
CA LEU A 190 -4.86 -18.05 2.28
C LEU A 190 -4.40 -19.39 1.70
N GLU A 191 -5.32 -20.34 1.53
CA GLU A 191 -5.04 -21.64 0.91
C GLU A 191 -4.59 -21.53 -0.55
N ARG A 192 -4.99 -20.45 -1.24
CA ARG A 192 -4.58 -20.14 -2.61
C ARG A 192 -3.30 -19.31 -2.68
N CYS A 193 -2.70 -18.89 -1.57
CA CYS A 193 -1.44 -18.16 -1.62
C CYS A 193 -0.30 -19.08 -2.11
N GLY A 194 0.40 -18.66 -3.16
CA GLY A 194 1.34 -19.51 -3.89
C GLY A 194 1.98 -18.83 -5.09
N LYS A 195 2.65 -19.61 -5.93
CA LYS A 195 3.29 -19.16 -7.18
C LYS A 195 3.00 -20.16 -8.29
N GLY A 196 3.31 -19.79 -9.53
CA GLY A 196 3.12 -20.68 -10.68
C GLY A 196 1.73 -20.60 -11.30
N TYR A 197 0.91 -19.61 -10.94
CA TYR A 197 -0.41 -19.44 -11.54
C TYR A 197 -0.28 -18.93 -12.97
N SER A 198 -1.00 -19.54 -13.90
CA SER A 198 -1.24 -18.96 -15.23
C SER A 198 -2.07 -17.67 -15.11
N THR A 199 -2.07 -16.85 -16.18
CA THR A 199 -2.93 -15.66 -16.24
C THR A 199 -4.41 -16.02 -16.08
N GLN A 200 -4.85 -17.16 -16.62
CA GLN A 200 -6.24 -17.59 -16.52
C GLN A 200 -6.60 -17.97 -15.07
N GLU A 201 -5.74 -18.74 -14.40
CA GLU A 201 -5.99 -19.15 -13.00
C GLU A 201 -6.02 -17.95 -12.06
N ILE A 202 -5.09 -17.00 -12.22
CA ILE A 202 -5.10 -15.80 -11.37
C ILE A 202 -6.35 -14.95 -11.65
N LEU A 203 -6.80 -14.83 -12.91
CA LEU A 203 -8.06 -14.15 -13.23
C LEU A 203 -9.28 -14.85 -12.61
N GLN A 204 -9.31 -16.19 -12.57
CA GLN A 204 -10.38 -16.94 -11.92
C GLN A 204 -10.43 -16.68 -10.41
N ILE A 205 -9.28 -16.65 -9.73
CA ILE A 205 -9.20 -16.28 -8.31
C ILE A 205 -9.77 -14.87 -8.08
N PHE A 206 -9.41 -13.90 -8.94
CA PHE A 206 -9.93 -12.53 -8.83
C PHE A 206 -11.40 -12.40 -9.23
N ASN A 207 -11.91 -13.26 -10.09
CA ASN A 207 -13.32 -13.31 -10.43
C ASN A 207 -14.16 -13.81 -9.24
N GLN A 208 -13.70 -14.85 -8.53
CA GLN A 208 -14.31 -15.29 -7.29
C GLN A 208 -14.26 -14.20 -6.21
N LEU A 209 -13.11 -13.55 -6.04
CA LEU A 209 -12.94 -12.42 -5.12
C LEU A 209 -13.92 -11.28 -5.44
N HIS A 210 -14.05 -10.96 -6.73
CA HIS A 210 -14.95 -9.92 -7.20
C HIS A 210 -16.42 -10.27 -6.91
N THR A 211 -16.83 -11.51 -7.19
CA THR A 211 -18.19 -12.01 -6.91
C THR A 211 -18.52 -11.88 -5.42
N GLN A 212 -17.62 -12.31 -4.54
CA GLN A 212 -17.83 -12.18 -3.08
C GLN A 212 -17.96 -10.72 -2.60
N ILE A 213 -17.24 -9.77 -3.22
CA ILE A 213 -17.34 -8.34 -2.91
C ILE A 213 -18.64 -7.74 -3.49
N LEU A 214 -19.10 -8.22 -4.64
CA LEU A 214 -20.38 -7.80 -5.22
C LEU A 214 -21.58 -8.30 -4.42
N ASP A 215 -21.49 -9.53 -3.90
CA ASP A 215 -22.50 -10.16 -3.06
C ASP A 215 -22.48 -9.66 -1.60
N ASP A 216 -21.67 -8.63 -1.31
CA ASP A 216 -21.47 -8.04 0.02
C ASP A 216 -21.01 -9.05 1.11
N THR A 217 -20.54 -10.24 0.71
CA THR A 217 -19.98 -11.25 1.62
C THR A 217 -18.58 -10.89 2.14
N MET A 218 -17.88 -9.98 1.45
CA MET A 218 -16.63 -9.38 1.91
C MET A 218 -16.71 -7.84 1.89
N PRO A 219 -16.36 -7.17 2.99
CA PRO A 219 -16.56 -5.72 3.11
C PRO A 219 -15.54 -4.90 2.32
N CYS A 220 -14.33 -5.43 2.10
CA CYS A 220 -13.22 -4.72 1.47
C CYS A 220 -12.33 -5.69 0.66
N PHE A 221 -11.50 -5.12 -0.21
CA PHE A 221 -10.42 -5.85 -0.86
C PHE A 221 -9.39 -6.33 0.19
N PRO A 222 -9.02 -7.62 0.21
CA PRO A 222 -8.13 -8.18 1.23
C PRO A 222 -6.67 -7.72 1.05
N ASP A 223 -5.90 -7.75 2.14
CA ASP A 223 -4.48 -7.36 2.14
C ASP A 223 -3.59 -8.44 1.50
N ILE A 224 -3.65 -8.53 0.18
CA ILE A 224 -2.85 -9.42 -0.69
C ILE A 224 -1.93 -8.63 -1.64
N GLU A 225 -0.94 -9.32 -2.20
CA GLU A 225 -0.06 -8.85 -3.27
C GLU A 225 -0.03 -9.88 -4.41
N ILE A 226 0.01 -9.38 -5.64
CA ILE A 226 0.08 -10.18 -6.88
C ILE A 226 1.38 -9.82 -7.59
N LEU A 227 2.22 -10.80 -7.92
CA LEU A 227 3.52 -10.53 -8.52
C LEU A 227 3.66 -11.30 -9.84
N PRO A 228 3.78 -10.63 -10.99
CA PRO A 228 4.12 -11.31 -12.22
C PRO A 228 5.58 -11.77 -12.18
N ASN A 229 5.83 -13.00 -12.63
CA ASN A 229 7.15 -13.51 -12.92
C ASN A 229 7.50 -13.20 -14.37
N ILE A 230 8.32 -12.16 -14.60
CA ILE A 230 8.63 -11.64 -15.92
C ILE A 230 10.06 -12.06 -16.29
N VAL A 231 10.21 -12.74 -17.43
CA VAL A 231 11.50 -13.13 -18.01
C VAL A 231 12.02 -12.01 -18.91
N VAL A 232 13.32 -11.78 -18.80
CA VAL A 232 14.10 -10.79 -19.56
C VAL A 232 15.32 -11.57 -20.04
N ASP A 233 15.25 -12.22 -21.20
CA ASP A 233 16.33 -13.11 -21.63
C ASP A 233 17.60 -12.35 -22.05
N SER A 234 18.73 -12.85 -21.55
CA SER A 234 19.93 -13.21 -22.31
C SER A 234 20.84 -14.03 -21.38
N ASP A 235 20.98 -15.34 -21.62
CA ASP A 235 21.95 -16.27 -21.00
C ASP A 235 22.47 -15.94 -19.58
N ASP A 236 21.59 -15.90 -18.58
CA ASP A 236 22.01 -15.89 -17.18
C ASP A 236 21.40 -17.09 -16.44
N PRO A 237 22.23 -17.95 -15.80
CA PRO A 237 21.77 -19.18 -15.19
C PRO A 237 20.78 -18.88 -14.07
N LYS A 238 19.69 -19.65 -14.04
CA LYS A 238 18.72 -19.83 -12.95
C LYS A 238 19.12 -19.08 -11.68
N SER A 239 18.38 -18.01 -11.37
CA SER A 239 18.30 -17.38 -10.04
C SER A 239 18.62 -18.41 -8.95
N PRO A 240 19.71 -18.24 -8.16
CA PRO A 240 20.09 -19.22 -7.17
C PRO A 240 18.92 -19.48 -6.21
N LYS A 241 18.42 -20.71 -6.22
CA LYS A 241 17.74 -21.26 -5.04
C LYS A 241 18.76 -21.17 -3.90
N GLY A 242 18.52 -20.28 -2.95
CA GLY A 242 19.41 -20.14 -1.81
C GLY A 242 19.06 -18.95 -0.95
N TYR A 243 17.98 -19.06 -0.17
CA TYR A 243 17.99 -18.39 1.12
C TYR A 243 19.11 -19.07 1.93
N THR A 244 20.32 -18.53 1.85
CA THR A 244 21.35 -18.85 2.82
C THR A 244 20.76 -18.49 4.18
N LYS A 245 20.45 -19.53 4.96
CA LYS A 245 20.29 -19.41 6.41
C LYS A 245 21.52 -18.63 6.88
N ARG A 246 21.31 -17.38 7.28
CA ARG A 246 22.33 -16.61 7.98
C ARG A 246 22.53 -17.33 9.31
N THR A 247 23.66 -18.01 9.45
CA THR A 247 24.13 -18.52 10.73
C THR A 247 24.20 -17.33 11.67
N VAL A 248 23.36 -17.32 12.70
CA VAL A 248 23.39 -16.31 13.76
C VAL A 248 24.62 -16.62 14.60
N VAL A 249 25.76 -16.03 14.24
CA VAL A 249 26.91 -15.96 15.14
C VAL A 249 26.63 -14.78 16.06
N GLY A 250 26.50 -15.06 17.35
CA GLY A 250 26.14 -14.09 18.38
C GLY A 250 27.05 -12.87 18.38
N GLY A 251 26.49 -11.72 18.00
CA GLY A 251 27.09 -10.40 18.15
C GLY A 251 26.02 -9.44 18.62
N GLY A 252 26.03 -9.13 19.92
CA GLY A 252 25.01 -8.30 20.56
C GLY A 252 24.88 -6.93 19.91
N HIS A 253 23.66 -6.58 19.51
CA HIS A 253 23.33 -5.23 19.07
C HIS A 253 23.33 -4.27 20.27
N LYS A 254 24.39 -3.47 20.43
CA LYS A 254 24.37 -2.31 21.32
C LYS A 254 23.60 -1.18 20.66
N ARG A 255 22.42 -0.90 21.22
CA ARG A 255 21.53 0.21 20.88
C ARG A 255 22.27 1.53 21.11
N ALA A 256 22.33 2.39 20.08
CA ALA A 256 22.86 3.74 20.20
C ALA A 256 21.99 4.53 21.20
N GLN A 257 22.60 4.99 22.31
CA GLN A 257 21.98 5.93 23.23
C GLN A 257 22.31 7.36 22.81
N SER A 258 21.26 8.17 22.72
CA SER A 258 21.29 9.60 22.46
C SER A 258 21.95 10.38 23.60
N LEU A 259 22.73 11.39 23.24
CA LEU A 259 23.45 12.29 24.14
C LEU A 259 22.46 13.06 25.05
N GLY A 260 22.48 12.73 26.33
CA GLY A 260 21.80 13.46 27.40
C GLY A 260 22.67 14.62 27.90
N ILE A 261 22.02 15.75 28.08
CA ILE A 261 22.54 17.05 28.53
C ILE A 261 23.25 16.94 29.89
N ALA A 262 24.43 17.52 29.97
CA ALA A 262 25.25 17.62 31.17
C ALA A 262 24.54 18.39 32.30
N ALA A 263 24.34 17.72 33.44
CA ALA A 263 23.98 18.36 34.70
C ALA A 263 25.27 18.65 35.49
N MET A 264 25.68 19.91 35.52
CA MET A 264 26.72 20.39 36.42
C MET A 264 26.20 20.35 37.86
N ARG A 265 26.87 19.58 38.72
CA ARG A 265 26.69 19.65 40.18
C ARG A 265 27.64 20.71 40.72
N SER A 266 27.06 21.73 41.33
CA SER A 266 27.71 22.75 42.13
C SER A 266 28.17 22.16 43.47
N ASP A 267 29.47 22.22 43.75
CA ASP A 267 30.02 22.02 45.09
C ASP A 267 29.72 23.26 45.95
N SER A 268 28.89 23.05 46.96
CA SER A 268 28.65 24.02 48.03
C SER A 268 29.67 23.80 49.15
N GLN A 269 30.57 24.77 49.32
CA GLN A 269 31.48 24.92 50.45
C GLN A 269 30.71 25.00 51.78
N SER A 270 31.11 24.16 52.74
CA SER A 270 30.76 24.30 54.15
C SER A 270 31.88 25.03 54.90
N HIS A 271 31.57 26.17 55.52
CA HIS A 271 32.43 26.81 56.51
C HIS A 271 31.74 26.86 57.88
N ASN A 272 32.47 26.39 58.88
CA ASN A 272 32.50 26.78 60.29
C ASN A 272 31.28 26.59 61.20
N ARG A 273 31.45 25.67 62.15
CA ARG A 273 31.43 25.81 63.63
C ARG A 273 31.95 24.46 64.14
N ARG A 274 33.01 24.34 64.95
CA ARG A 274 33.51 25.12 66.07
C ARG A 274 34.96 24.71 66.33
#